data_AF-A0A534Q093-F1
#
_entry.id   AF-A0A534Q093-F1
#
_cell.length_a   1.000
_cell.length_b   1.000
_cell.length_c   1.000
_cell.angle_alpha   90.00
_cell.angle_beta   90.00
_cell.angle_gamma   90.00
#
_symmetry.space_group_name_H-M   'P 1'
#
loop_
_entity.id
_entity.type
_entity.pdbx_description
1 polymer ?
#
loop_
_entity_poly.entity_id
_entity_poly.type
_entity_poly.pdbx_seq_one_letter_code
_entity_poly.pdbx_strand_id
1 'polypeptide(L)'
;MSSNPGEDGTVKRSVTGLTPGTVYSYRFRQGIKTSRIGRLVTPPTPSSPAPVRLGWSGDSNAFFRPYTVLDEIRIPAVDAWLFIGDTIYGDDPRADGLDAMTLQDYYAKY
;
A
#
# COMPACT_ATOMS: atom_id res chain seq x y z
N MET A 1 3.46 -19.96 5.48
CA MET A 1 2.93 -18.75 6.13
C MET A 1 1.46 -18.68 5.81
N SER A 2 0.62 -18.52 6.83
CA SER A 2 -0.84 -18.43 6.72
C SER A 2 -1.31 -17.33 7.65
N SER A 3 -2.42 -16.69 7.32
CA SER A 3 -3.13 -15.78 8.23
C SER A 3 -3.67 -16.56 9.43
N ASN A 4 -3.78 -15.93 10.60
CA ASN A 4 -4.48 -16.55 11.72
C ASN A 4 -6.01 -16.36 11.56
N PRO A 5 -6.84 -17.25 12.16
CA PRO A 5 -8.27 -17.00 12.30
C PRO A 5 -8.51 -15.64 12.99
N GLY A 6 -9.40 -14.82 12.44
CA GLY A 6 -9.72 -13.49 12.97
C GLY A 6 -8.85 -12.34 12.48
N GLU A 7 -7.81 -12.59 11.68
CA GLU A 7 -6.97 -11.51 11.09
C GLU A 7 -7.43 -11.08 9.69
N ASP A 8 -8.70 -11.35 9.36
CA ASP A 8 -9.30 -11.05 8.05
C ASP A 8 -8.48 -11.57 6.85
N GLY A 9 -7.80 -12.71 7.02
CA GLY A 9 -6.94 -13.28 5.98
C GLY A 9 -5.63 -12.52 5.72
N THR A 10 -5.28 -11.55 6.56
CA THR A 10 -4.09 -10.71 6.39
C THR A 10 -2.80 -11.48 6.71
N VAL A 11 -1.71 -11.18 5.99
CA VAL A 11 -0.39 -11.77 6.23
C VAL A 11 0.66 -10.68 6.26
N LYS A 12 1.52 -10.69 7.30
CA LYS A 12 2.68 -9.82 7.42
C LYS A 12 3.96 -10.65 7.62
N ARG A 13 5.02 -10.34 6.88
CA ARG A 13 6.31 -11.02 7.01
C ARG A 13 7.47 -10.04 6.89
N SER A 14 8.37 -10.08 7.87
CA SER A 14 9.69 -9.48 7.75
C SER A 14 10.61 -10.39 6.91
N VAL A 15 11.11 -9.86 5.81
CA VAL A 15 12.13 -10.49 4.97
C VAL A 15 13.44 -9.75 5.20
N THR A 16 14.48 -10.47 5.61
CA THR A 16 15.79 -9.90 5.99
C THR A 16 16.89 -10.48 5.10
N GLY A 17 18.11 -9.94 5.20
CA GLY A 17 19.25 -10.41 4.41
C GLY A 17 19.20 -10.02 2.93
N LEU A 18 18.41 -9.00 2.58
CA LEU A 18 18.34 -8.48 1.22
C LEU A 18 19.55 -7.58 0.92
N THR A 19 20.11 -7.72 -0.28
CA THR A 19 21.13 -6.82 -0.81
C THR A 19 20.58 -5.40 -0.93
N PRO A 20 21.29 -4.35 -0.48
CA PRO A 20 20.91 -2.94 -0.65
C PRO A 20 20.82 -2.52 -2.13
N GLY A 21 20.03 -1.49 -2.41
CA GLY A 21 19.89 -0.92 -3.77
C GLY A 21 19.42 -1.91 -4.84
N THR A 22 18.73 -2.98 -4.45
CA THR A 22 18.42 -4.12 -5.30
C THR A 22 16.93 -4.24 -5.52
N VAL A 23 16.54 -4.47 -6.77
CA VAL A 23 15.15 -4.73 -7.15
C VAL A 23 14.79 -6.17 -6.84
N TYR A 24 13.72 -6.37 -6.08
CA TYR A 24 13.14 -7.69 -5.80
C TYR A 24 11.73 -7.78 -6.36
N SER A 25 11.36 -8.98 -6.79
CA SER A 25 9.98 -9.35 -7.08
C SER A 25 9.47 -10.32 -6.04
N TYR A 26 8.19 -10.20 -5.69
CA TYR A 26 7.54 -11.08 -4.73
C TYR A 26 6.12 -11.42 -5.19
N ARG A 27 5.58 -12.52 -4.65
CA ARG A 27 4.17 -12.86 -4.77
C ARG A 27 3.73 -13.71 -3.59
N PHE A 28 2.43 -13.75 -3.34
CA PHE A 28 1.83 -14.65 -2.35
C PHE A 28 1.28 -15.89 -3.06
N ARG A 29 1.22 -17.02 -2.32
CA ARG A 29 0.65 -18.28 -2.79
C ARG A 29 -0.22 -18.89 -1.69
N GLN A 30 -1.40 -19.37 -2.07
CA GLN A 30 -2.31 -20.13 -1.21
C GLN A 30 -2.81 -21.35 -2.01
N GLY A 31 -2.33 -22.55 -1.68
CA GLY A 31 -2.60 -23.76 -2.46
C GLY A 31 -2.14 -23.62 -3.92
N ILE A 32 -3.08 -23.71 -4.86
CA ILE A 32 -2.82 -23.47 -6.30
C ILE A 32 -2.95 -22.00 -6.71
N LYS A 33 -3.54 -21.14 -5.87
CA LYS A 33 -3.76 -19.72 -6.18
C LYS A 33 -2.50 -18.90 -5.92
N THR A 34 -2.28 -17.89 -6.76
CA THR A 34 -1.12 -16.99 -6.68
C THR A 34 -1.55 -15.54 -6.88
N SER A 35 -0.96 -14.61 -6.15
CA SER A 35 -1.20 -13.17 -6.36
C SER A 35 -0.56 -12.68 -7.66
N ARG A 36 -0.90 -11.44 -8.05
CA ARG A 36 -0.05 -10.66 -8.98
C ARG A 36 1.37 -10.54 -8.41
N ILE A 37 2.34 -10.33 -9.29
CA ILE A 37 3.73 -10.09 -8.90
C ILE A 37 3.84 -8.64 -8.42
N GLY A 38 4.33 -8.47 -7.19
CA GLY A 38 4.78 -7.18 -6.67
C GLY A 38 6.26 -6.98 -6.95
N ARG A 39 6.68 -5.72 -7.00
CA ARG A 39 8.08 -5.30 -7.16
C ARG A 39 8.40 -4.26 -6.09
N LEU A 40 9.61 -4.31 -5.55
CA LEU A 40 10.17 -3.30 -4.66
C LEU A 40 11.65 -3.12 -4.94
N VAL A 41 12.22 -2.01 -4.50
CA VAL A 41 13.67 -1.77 -4.45
C VAL A 41 14.07 -1.58 -2.99
N THR A 42 15.15 -2.22 -2.56
CA THR A 42 15.73 -1.95 -1.23
C THR A 42 16.48 -0.63 -1.24
N PRO A 43 16.48 0.13 -0.14
CA PRO A 43 17.26 1.37 -0.07
C PRO A 43 18.75 1.06 -0.28
N PRO A 44 19.54 2.01 -0.81
CA PRO A 44 21.00 1.88 -0.85
C PRO A 44 21.56 1.81 0.58
N THR A 45 22.84 1.45 0.72
CA THR A 45 23.50 1.51 2.03
C THR A 45 23.49 2.95 2.56
N PRO A 46 23.43 3.18 3.89
CA PRO A 46 23.44 4.53 4.45
C PRO A 46 24.69 5.35 4.09
N SER A 47 25.80 4.69 3.75
CA SER A 47 27.05 5.31 3.29
C SER A 47 27.08 5.65 1.80
N SER A 48 26.09 5.19 1.03
CA SER A 48 26.04 5.43 -0.42
C SER A 48 25.58 6.86 -0.71
N PRO A 49 26.23 7.58 -1.64
CA PRO A 49 25.76 8.87 -2.11
C PRO A 49 24.64 8.77 -3.16
N ALA A 50 24.19 7.55 -3.49
CA ALA A 50 23.14 7.35 -4.49
C ALA A 50 21.84 8.05 -4.05
N PRO A 51 21.18 8.82 -4.93
CA PRO A 51 19.95 9.51 -4.58
C PRO A 51 18.81 8.51 -4.35
N VAL A 52 17.86 8.89 -3.49
CA VAL A 52 16.58 8.19 -3.31
C VAL A 52 15.47 9.13 -3.76
N ARG A 53 14.62 8.66 -4.68
CA ARG A 53 13.46 9.39 -5.17
C ARG A 53 12.23 8.99 -4.36
N LEU A 54 11.72 9.94 -3.59
CA LEU A 54 10.50 9.77 -2.81
C LEU A 54 9.35 10.49 -3.48
N GLY A 55 8.26 9.77 -3.74
CA GLY A 55 6.96 10.39 -4.02
C GLY A 55 6.17 10.48 -2.72
N TRP A 56 5.29 11.47 -2.60
CA TRP A 56 4.34 11.52 -1.49
C TRP A 56 2.97 11.97 -1.95
N SER A 57 1.95 11.54 -1.21
CA SER A 57 0.59 12.07 -1.30
C SER A 57 -0.16 11.72 -0.01
N GLY A 58 -1.35 12.27 0.16
CA GLY A 58 -2.29 11.90 1.21
C GLY A 58 -3.71 11.90 0.65
N ASP A 59 -4.68 11.88 1.56
CA ASP A 59 -6.03 12.34 1.28
C ASP A 59 -6.75 11.51 0.20
N SER A 60 -6.98 10.23 0.48
CA SER A 60 -7.66 9.31 -0.46
C SER A 60 -9.15 9.10 -0.15
N ASN A 61 -9.89 10.20 0.04
CA ASN A 61 -11.34 10.14 0.22
C ASN A 61 -12.02 9.49 -0.98
N ALA A 62 -12.80 8.42 -0.73
CA ALA A 62 -13.52 7.65 -1.75
C ALA A 62 -14.39 8.44 -2.71
N PHE A 63 -14.83 9.63 -2.31
CA PHE A 63 -15.54 10.57 -3.18
C PHE A 63 -14.74 10.94 -4.43
N PHE A 64 -13.41 11.00 -4.36
CA PHE A 64 -12.52 11.37 -5.47
C PHE A 64 -11.97 10.16 -6.27
N ARG A 65 -12.55 8.97 -6.10
CA ARG A 65 -12.22 7.82 -6.97
C ARG A 65 -12.45 8.20 -8.44
N PRO A 66 -11.60 7.75 -9.40
CA PRO A 66 -10.64 6.65 -9.25
C PRO A 66 -9.21 7.08 -8.84
N TYR A 67 -9.04 8.25 -8.19
CA TYR A 67 -7.74 8.74 -7.70
C TYR A 67 -6.69 8.96 -8.79
N THR A 68 -7.08 9.56 -9.91
CA THR A 68 -6.17 9.84 -11.05
C THR A 68 -4.96 10.69 -10.67
N VAL A 69 -5.02 11.44 -9.55
CA VAL A 69 -3.85 12.15 -8.99
C VAL A 69 -2.67 11.23 -8.69
N LEU A 70 -2.92 9.95 -8.41
CA LEU A 70 -1.86 8.96 -8.14
C LEU A 70 -1.18 8.47 -9.42
N ASP A 71 -1.73 8.72 -10.61
CA ASP A 71 -1.10 8.34 -11.87
C ASP A 71 0.25 9.06 -12.03
N GLU A 72 0.34 10.31 -11.57
CA GLU A 72 1.58 11.09 -11.58
C GLU A 72 2.68 10.53 -10.66
N ILE A 73 2.33 9.76 -9.63
CA ILE A 73 3.32 9.09 -8.76
C ILE A 73 3.79 7.77 -9.38
N ARG A 74 2.97 7.16 -10.25
CA ARG A 74 3.36 5.94 -10.99
C ARG A 74 4.38 6.21 -12.08
N ILE A 75 4.39 7.42 -12.65
CA ILE A 75 5.19 7.80 -13.81
C ILE A 75 6.70 7.98 -13.52
N PRO A 76 7.16 8.65 -12.44
CA PRO A 76 8.57 9.05 -12.28
C PRO A 76 9.51 7.94 -11.78
N ALA A 77 9.06 6.68 -11.66
CA ALA A 77 9.83 5.59 -11.08
C ALA A 77 10.41 5.94 -9.70
N VAL A 78 9.54 6.35 -8.77
CA VAL A 78 9.95 6.57 -7.37
C VAL A 78 10.48 5.28 -6.75
N ASP A 79 11.45 5.42 -5.85
CA ASP A 79 12.03 4.30 -5.09
C ASP A 79 11.12 3.91 -3.92
N ALA A 80 10.40 4.88 -3.36
CA ALA A 80 9.37 4.67 -2.36
C ALA A 80 8.27 5.74 -2.45
N TRP A 81 7.06 5.38 -2.01
CA TRP A 81 5.93 6.28 -1.87
C TRP A 81 5.56 6.42 -0.40
N LEU A 82 5.54 7.67 0.09
CA LEU A 82 5.09 8.02 1.42
C LEU A 82 3.64 8.48 1.37
N PHE A 83 2.75 7.73 2.01
CA PHE A 83 1.36 8.14 2.17
C PHE A 83 1.17 8.84 3.52
N ILE A 84 0.83 10.13 3.50
CA ILE A 84 0.98 11.02 4.67
C ILE A 84 -0.24 11.10 5.60
N GLY A 85 -1.34 10.43 5.29
CA GLY A 85 -2.52 10.43 6.16
C GLY A 85 -3.82 10.41 5.39
N ASP A 86 -4.91 10.35 6.14
CA ASP A 86 -6.28 10.39 5.63
C ASP A 86 -6.55 9.33 4.55
N THR A 87 -6.28 8.08 4.92
CA THR A 87 -6.32 6.93 4.00
C THR A 87 -7.72 6.57 3.54
N ILE A 88 -8.71 6.61 4.43
CA ILE A 88 -10.05 6.11 4.09
C ILE A 88 -11.10 7.21 4.14
N TYR A 89 -11.04 8.18 5.06
CA TYR A 89 -12.16 9.09 5.37
C TYR A 89 -13.43 8.33 5.78
N GLY A 90 -13.29 7.45 6.77
CA GLY A 90 -14.42 6.72 7.34
C GLY A 90 -15.50 7.68 7.82
N ASP A 91 -15.09 8.80 8.40
CA ASP A 91 -15.86 9.89 9.00
C ASP A 91 -16.36 10.97 8.01
N ASP A 92 -16.40 10.67 6.71
CA ASP A 92 -16.86 11.64 5.71
C ASP A 92 -17.99 11.08 4.82
N PRO A 93 -19.22 11.58 4.90
CA PRO A 93 -20.36 10.99 4.22
C PRO A 93 -20.40 11.34 2.72
N ARG A 94 -19.45 12.10 2.17
CA ARG A 94 -19.49 12.51 0.76
C ARG A 94 -19.46 11.33 -0.22
N ALA A 95 -18.78 10.24 0.14
CA ALA A 95 -18.61 9.10 -0.76
C ALA A 95 -19.91 8.29 -0.99
N ASP A 96 -20.73 8.14 0.06
CA ASP A 96 -21.85 7.18 0.10
C ASP A 96 -23.00 7.57 1.05
N GLY A 97 -22.88 8.67 1.78
CA GLY A 97 -23.88 9.16 2.74
C GLY A 97 -23.72 8.64 4.17
N LEU A 98 -22.65 7.88 4.48
CA LEU A 98 -22.49 7.22 5.78
C LEU A 98 -21.15 7.57 6.45
N ASP A 99 -21.16 7.73 7.78
CA ASP A 99 -19.94 7.80 8.59
C ASP A 99 -19.61 6.42 9.17
N ALA A 100 -18.48 5.85 8.77
CA ALA A 100 -18.04 4.52 9.16
C ALA A 100 -17.37 4.52 10.53
N MET A 101 -18.17 4.24 11.57
CA MET A 101 -17.73 4.19 12.97
C MET A 101 -17.49 2.75 13.47
N THR A 102 -17.98 1.75 12.74
CA THR A 102 -17.76 0.33 13.00
C THR A 102 -17.17 -0.40 11.78
N LEU A 103 -16.67 -1.62 11.99
CA LEU A 103 -16.21 -2.47 10.88
C LEU A 103 -17.36 -2.80 9.91
N GLN A 104 -18.58 -2.98 10.42
CA GLN A 104 -19.76 -3.22 9.59
C GLN A 104 -20.08 -2.01 8.72
N ASP A 105 -19.93 -0.80 9.27
CA ASP A 105 -20.12 0.43 8.51
C ASP A 105 -19.03 0.61 7.44
N TYR A 106 -17.78 0.25 7.78
CA TYR A 106 -16.67 0.26 6.81
C TYR A 106 -16.99 -0.61 5.59
N TYR A 107 -17.49 -1.84 5.80
CA TYR A 107 -17.89 -2.73 4.70
C TYR A 107 -19.14 -2.26 3.95
N ALA A 108 -20.02 -1.49 4.59
CA ALA A 108 -21.16 -0.89 3.90
C ALA A 108 -20.72 0.27 2.98
N LYS A 109 -19.65 0.98 3.36
CA LYS A 109 -19.15 2.17 2.69
C LYS A 109 -18.13 1.92 1.56
N TYR A 110 -17.26 0.93 1.72
CA TYR A 110 -16.15 0.63 0.79
C TYR A 110 -16.24 -0.77 0.18
#